data_AF-A0A7X3A4G1-F1
#
_entry.id   AF-A0A7X3A4G1-F1
#
_cell.length_a   1.000
_cell.length_b   1.000
_cell.length_c   1.000
_cell.angle_alpha   90.00
_cell.angle_beta   90.00
_cell.angle_gamma   90.00
#
_symmetry.space_group_name_H-M   'P 1'
#
loop_
_entity.id
_entity.type
_entity.pdbx_description
1 polymer ?
#
loop_
_entity_poly.entity_id
_entity_poly.type
_entity_poly.pdbx_seq_one_letter_code
_entity_poly.pdbx_strand_id
1 'polypeptide(L)'
;MKSIVISNKCAASGGCTLLTDLLLEGPDGKPVPAGSGQISDLEAKTFQEVIDHCPVKAISLKNSGLVASSGKQGLAELKSLIASKVDSFQVPKPPSHLHRYRGSASSIPYISSEGHNRYDYRSDSQAKSAGLSHFDRVAYSQRKAVVQQALVQFKVDQLGDYIKYEQNNENFYHSTNEALIKWVTAVAEEIKEKSDGTAKVNLDANRFIIGPDYKQAKDEFYLYQLQNIEKIFADHVVRKLDSLSSYNLYINTDDMEDYRGKDMYSYNLNEAIQTFKEDVASALQDSFNYDEIIEDHVNKIYTRYSHYLKEALKEAADEMVKAIDSCLK
;
A
#
# COMPACT_ATOMS: atom_id res chain seq x y z
N MET A 1 -19.37 28.56 -9.83
CA MET A 1 -19.16 27.29 -9.10
C MET A 1 -18.88 27.53 -7.64
N LYS A 2 -19.48 26.67 -6.80
CA LYS A 2 -19.29 26.65 -5.35
C LYS A 2 -19.05 25.23 -4.84
N SER A 3 -18.26 25.09 -3.79
CA SER A 3 -18.03 23.83 -3.09
C SER A 3 -18.94 23.74 -1.88
N ILE A 4 -19.56 22.57 -1.71
CA ILE A 4 -20.30 22.20 -0.52
C ILE A 4 -19.30 21.89 0.61
N VAL A 5 -19.44 22.57 1.73
CA VAL A 5 -18.59 22.39 2.92
C VAL A 5 -19.46 22.00 4.10
N ILE A 6 -19.11 20.88 4.72
CA ILE A 6 -19.79 20.35 5.91
C ILE A 6 -18.84 20.46 7.10
N SER A 7 -19.24 21.27 8.08
CA SER A 7 -18.44 21.52 9.28
C SER A 7 -18.59 20.42 10.32
N ASN A 8 -17.68 20.41 11.29
CA ASN A 8 -17.70 19.53 12.45
C ASN A 8 -18.92 19.73 13.38
N LYS A 9 -19.74 20.76 13.16
CA LYS A 9 -21.00 20.98 13.87
C LYS A 9 -22.11 20.02 13.44
N CYS A 10 -21.90 19.22 12.40
CA CYS A 10 -22.89 18.29 11.89
C CYS A 10 -23.31 17.27 12.96
N ALA A 11 -24.61 17.20 13.21
CA ALA A 11 -25.24 16.29 14.17
C ALA A 11 -25.78 14.99 13.51
N ALA A 12 -25.43 14.72 12.26
CA ALA A 12 -25.83 13.51 11.52
C ALA A 12 -27.36 13.25 11.52
N SER A 13 -28.17 14.30 11.36
CA SER A 13 -29.64 14.18 11.45
C SER A 13 -30.33 13.63 10.18
N GLY A 14 -29.58 13.33 9.12
CA GLY A 14 -30.08 12.75 7.85
C GLY A 14 -30.96 13.66 6.97
N GLY A 15 -31.57 14.72 7.51
CA GLY A 15 -32.54 15.53 6.74
C GLY A 15 -32.02 16.13 5.43
N CYS A 16 -30.73 16.47 5.34
CA CYS A 16 -30.14 17.07 4.15
C CYS A 16 -29.91 16.08 2.99
N THR A 17 -29.61 14.80 3.25
CA THR A 17 -29.41 13.78 2.21
C THR A 17 -30.74 13.33 1.58
N LEU A 18 -31.86 13.56 2.28
CA LEU A 18 -33.20 13.30 1.75
C LEU A 18 -33.73 14.41 0.82
N LEU A 19 -33.13 15.60 0.89
CA LEU A 19 -33.59 16.78 0.13
C LEU A 19 -32.86 16.96 -1.20
N THR A 20 -31.74 16.26 -1.41
CA THR A 20 -30.92 16.42 -2.61
C THR A 20 -30.04 15.20 -2.87
N ASP A 21 -29.89 14.85 -4.14
CA ASP A 21 -28.95 13.81 -4.58
C ASP A 21 -27.48 14.29 -4.55
N LEU A 22 -27.24 15.57 -4.25
CA LEU A 22 -25.90 16.17 -4.16
C LEU A 22 -25.19 15.84 -2.84
N LEU A 23 -25.88 15.20 -1.90
CA LEU A 23 -25.33 14.73 -0.62
C LEU A 23 -25.64 13.24 -0.44
N LEU A 24 -24.62 12.45 -0.15
CA LEU A 24 -24.75 11.04 0.19
C LEU A 24 -24.51 10.84 1.68
N GLU A 25 -25.10 9.80 2.26
CA GLU A 25 -24.83 9.44 3.65
C GLU A 25 -23.49 8.70 3.74
N GLY A 26 -22.58 9.22 4.56
CA GLY A 26 -21.28 8.64 4.82
C GLY A 26 -21.33 7.50 5.86
N PRO A 27 -20.22 6.77 6.04
CA PRO A 27 -20.16 5.61 6.94
C PRO A 27 -20.42 5.94 8.41
N ASP A 28 -20.19 7.18 8.82
CA ASP A 28 -20.42 7.68 10.19
C ASP A 28 -21.81 8.34 10.34
N GLY A 29 -22.69 8.18 9.35
CA GLY A 29 -24.03 8.80 9.30
C GLY A 29 -24.01 10.29 8.95
N LYS A 30 -22.82 10.89 8.74
CA LYS A 30 -22.74 12.29 8.31
C LYS A 30 -22.89 12.39 6.80
N PRO A 31 -23.54 13.45 6.30
CA PRO A 31 -23.55 13.75 4.88
C PRO A 31 -22.13 13.96 4.36
N VAL A 32 -21.87 13.46 3.15
CA VAL A 32 -20.70 13.73 2.32
C VAL A 32 -21.15 14.23 0.96
N PRO A 33 -20.49 15.22 0.34
CA PRO A 33 -20.85 15.66 -1.00
C PRO A 33 -20.74 14.53 -2.02
N ALA A 34 -21.71 14.43 -2.93
CA ALA A 34 -21.63 13.53 -4.07
C ALA A 34 -20.58 14.03 -5.07
N GLY A 35 -19.89 13.10 -5.74
CA GLY A 35 -18.90 13.44 -6.78
C GLY A 35 -17.75 14.32 -6.27
N SER A 36 -17.51 15.45 -6.94
CA SER A 36 -16.48 16.43 -6.58
C SER A 36 -16.87 17.32 -5.39
N GLY A 37 -18.17 17.33 -5.03
CA GLY A 37 -18.76 18.29 -4.10
C GLY A 37 -18.82 19.73 -4.61
N GLN A 38 -18.62 19.95 -5.91
CA GLN A 38 -18.80 21.23 -6.58
C GLN A 38 -20.17 21.30 -7.26
N ILE A 39 -20.79 22.48 -7.17
CA ILE A 39 -22.09 22.76 -7.77
C ILE A 39 -22.03 24.06 -8.55
N SER A 40 -22.81 24.16 -9.62
CA SER A 40 -22.93 25.38 -10.42
C SER A 40 -23.58 26.52 -9.63
N ASP A 41 -23.45 27.75 -10.11
CA ASP A 41 -24.12 28.89 -9.47
C ASP A 41 -25.66 28.81 -9.55
N LEU A 42 -26.21 28.06 -10.50
CA LEU A 42 -27.65 27.78 -10.59
C LEU A 42 -28.07 26.74 -9.54
N GLU A 43 -27.36 25.62 -9.45
CA GLU A 43 -27.58 24.60 -8.41
C GLU A 43 -27.34 25.17 -7.01
N ALA A 44 -26.40 26.11 -6.85
CA ALA A 44 -26.19 26.79 -5.58
C ALA A 44 -27.42 27.58 -5.11
N LYS A 45 -28.27 28.07 -6.03
CA LYS A 45 -29.52 28.76 -5.67
C LYS A 45 -30.54 27.76 -5.13
N THR A 46 -30.70 26.60 -5.76
CA THR A 46 -31.63 25.56 -5.28
C THR A 46 -31.09 24.87 -4.02
N PHE A 47 -29.78 24.68 -3.92
CA PHE A 47 -29.11 24.08 -2.76
C PHE A 47 -29.20 24.96 -1.50
N GLN A 48 -29.54 26.24 -1.63
CA GLN A 48 -29.76 27.12 -0.48
C GLN A 48 -30.88 26.58 0.43
N GLU A 49 -31.91 25.95 -0.14
CA GLU A 49 -32.99 25.31 0.63
C GLU A 49 -32.45 24.20 1.55
N VAL A 50 -31.49 23.42 1.07
CA VAL A 50 -30.85 22.34 1.85
C VAL A 50 -30.03 22.91 3.00
N ILE A 51 -29.33 24.02 2.78
CA ILE A 51 -28.55 24.73 3.81
C ILE A 51 -29.49 25.23 4.91
N ASP A 52 -30.61 25.83 4.52
CA ASP A 52 -31.57 26.44 5.44
C ASP A 52 -32.30 25.38 6.29
N HIS A 53 -32.48 24.17 5.76
CA HIS A 53 -33.05 23.03 6.49
C HIS A 53 -32.08 22.37 7.48
N CYS A 54 -30.79 22.73 7.49
CA CYS A 54 -29.84 22.19 8.46
C CYS A 54 -30.01 22.88 9.82
N PRO A 55 -30.54 22.19 10.86
CA PRO A 55 -30.88 22.83 12.14
C PRO A 55 -29.67 23.40 12.87
N VAL A 56 -28.50 22.79 12.66
CA VAL A 56 -27.23 23.17 13.28
C VAL A 56 -26.36 24.04 12.35
N LYS A 57 -26.87 24.42 11.17
CA LYS A 57 -26.17 25.24 10.17
C LYS A 57 -24.76 24.72 9.85
N ALA A 58 -24.63 23.40 9.71
CA ALA A 58 -23.35 22.76 9.47
C ALA A 58 -22.91 22.82 8.00
N ILE A 59 -23.83 23.10 7.08
CA ILE A 59 -23.61 23.14 5.62
C ILE A 59 -23.38 24.59 5.18
N SER A 60 -22.41 24.80 4.30
CA SER A 60 -22.12 26.11 3.72
C SER A 60 -21.60 25.96 2.29
N LEU A 61 -21.70 27.03 1.50
CA LEU A 61 -21.11 27.11 0.17
C LEU A 61 -19.92 28.05 0.17
N LYS A 62 -18.81 27.63 -0.43
CA LYS A 62 -17.64 28.47 -0.70
C LYS A 62 -17.42 28.60 -2.19
N ASN A 63 -17.05 29.79 -2.67
CA ASN A 63 -16.60 29.95 -4.05
C ASN A 63 -15.38 29.06 -4.29
N SER A 64 -15.42 28.26 -5.34
CA SER A 64 -14.45 27.18 -5.57
C SER A 64 -14.14 26.92 -7.04
N GLY A 65 -14.56 27.82 -7.94
CA GLY A 65 -14.19 27.71 -9.35
C GLY A 65 -12.67 27.61 -9.48
N LEU A 66 -12.20 26.69 -10.32
CA LEU A 66 -10.79 26.53 -10.65
C LEU A 66 -10.26 27.76 -11.38
N VAL A 67 -11.16 28.51 -12.05
CA VAL A 67 -10.86 29.79 -12.69
C VAL A 67 -11.87 30.87 -12.28
N ALA A 68 -11.42 32.13 -12.27
CA ALA A 68 -12.26 33.26 -11.86
C ALA A 68 -13.15 33.78 -13.00
N SER A 69 -12.68 33.67 -14.25
CA SER A 69 -13.37 34.22 -15.42
C SER A 69 -14.57 33.37 -15.85
N SER A 70 -15.54 34.01 -16.51
CA SER A 70 -16.75 33.35 -17.03
C SER A 70 -16.76 33.26 -18.57
N GLY A 71 -17.64 32.42 -19.12
CA GLY A 71 -17.83 32.28 -20.56
C GLY A 71 -16.56 31.88 -21.33
N LYS A 72 -16.36 32.44 -22.53
CA LYS A 72 -15.22 32.12 -23.40
C LYS A 72 -13.86 32.34 -22.75
N GLN A 73 -13.72 33.37 -21.89
CA GLN A 73 -12.47 33.63 -21.18
C GLN A 73 -12.20 32.57 -20.12
N GLY A 74 -13.21 32.17 -19.34
CA GLY A 74 -13.08 31.07 -18.37
C GLY A 74 -12.73 29.74 -19.06
N LEU A 75 -13.34 29.46 -20.21
CA LEU A 75 -13.00 28.27 -21.01
C LEU A 75 -11.54 28.27 -21.51
N ALA A 76 -11.01 29.43 -21.91
CA ALA A 76 -9.60 29.56 -22.30
C ALA A 76 -8.66 29.34 -21.10
N GLU A 77 -8.99 29.88 -19.93
CA GLU A 77 -8.22 29.66 -18.69
C GLU A 77 -8.23 28.18 -18.26
N LEU A 78 -9.37 27.50 -18.37
CA LEU A 78 -9.48 26.06 -18.11
C LEU A 78 -8.61 25.24 -19.07
N LYS A 79 -8.57 25.61 -20.36
CA LYS A 79 -7.68 24.95 -21.34
C LYS A 79 -6.21 25.07 -20.95
N SER A 80 -5.78 26.25 -20.47
CA SER A 80 -4.43 26.44 -19.94
C SER A 80 -4.18 25.65 -18.64
N LEU A 81 -5.16 25.58 -17.74
CA LEU A 81 -5.07 24.78 -16.52
C LEU A 81 -4.91 23.28 -16.82
N ILE A 82 -5.69 22.76 -17.77
CA ILE A 82 -5.61 21.36 -18.23
C ILE A 82 -4.23 21.06 -18.80
N ALA A 83 -3.72 21.91 -19.69
CA ALA A 83 -2.39 21.74 -20.27
C ALA A 83 -1.30 21.73 -19.18
N SER A 84 -1.34 22.71 -18.26
CA SER A 84 -0.41 22.78 -17.14
C SER A 84 -0.47 21.54 -16.24
N LYS A 85 -1.67 21.00 -15.98
CA LYS A 85 -1.83 19.77 -15.20
C LYS A 85 -1.19 18.58 -15.92
N VAL A 86 -1.45 18.39 -17.21
CA VAL A 86 -0.87 17.28 -18.00
C VAL A 86 0.65 17.33 -18.01
N ASP A 87 1.22 18.53 -18.19
CA ASP A 87 2.67 18.73 -18.25
C ASP A 87 3.34 18.45 -16.89
N SER A 88 2.77 19.00 -15.81
CA SER A 88 3.30 18.88 -14.45
C SER A 88 2.94 17.58 -13.75
N PHE A 89 2.00 16.79 -14.27
CA PHE A 89 1.52 15.59 -13.59
C PHE A 89 2.64 14.56 -13.41
N GLN A 90 2.87 14.24 -12.15
CA GLN A 90 3.75 13.18 -11.66
C GLN A 90 3.04 12.43 -10.55
N VAL A 91 3.11 11.11 -10.59
CA VAL A 91 2.70 10.27 -9.47
C VAL A 91 3.74 10.42 -8.35
N PRO A 92 3.35 10.51 -7.08
CA PRO A 92 4.31 10.48 -5.97
C PRO A 92 5.06 9.13 -5.96
N LYS A 93 6.39 9.16 -6.03
CA LYS A 93 7.19 7.93 -5.94
C LYS A 93 7.13 7.37 -4.51
N PRO A 94 6.84 6.07 -4.32
CA PRO A 94 6.96 5.44 -3.01
C PRO A 94 8.39 5.56 -2.45
N PRO A 95 8.57 6.06 -1.22
CA PRO A 95 9.88 6.09 -0.58
C PRO A 95 10.48 4.69 -0.45
N SER A 96 11.75 4.52 -0.85
CA SER A 96 12.45 3.21 -0.82
C SER A 96 12.43 2.56 0.55
N HIS A 97 12.52 3.38 1.59
CA HIS A 97 12.55 2.91 2.97
C HIS A 97 11.27 2.19 3.40
N LEU A 98 10.12 2.37 2.73
CA LEU A 98 8.85 1.72 3.09
C LEU A 98 8.77 0.26 2.63
N HIS A 99 9.53 -0.13 1.61
CA HIS A 99 9.54 -1.48 1.05
C HIS A 99 10.88 -2.20 1.19
N ARG A 100 11.79 -1.67 2.01
CA ARG A 100 13.05 -2.35 2.39
C ARG A 100 12.80 -3.37 3.48
N TYR A 101 13.47 -4.52 3.37
CA TYR A 101 13.46 -5.52 4.43
C TYR A 101 14.14 -4.96 5.69
N ARG A 102 13.48 -5.07 6.84
CA ARG A 102 13.97 -4.56 8.15
C ARG A 102 13.88 -5.59 9.26
N GLY A 103 13.93 -6.87 8.92
CA GLY A 103 13.81 -7.92 9.91
C GLY A 103 15.03 -8.03 10.81
N SER A 104 14.79 -8.54 12.01
CA SER A 104 15.81 -8.93 12.98
C SER A 104 15.55 -10.37 13.43
N ALA A 105 16.37 -10.94 14.30
CA ALA A 105 16.10 -12.26 14.87
C ALA A 105 14.68 -12.37 15.47
N SER A 106 14.16 -11.27 16.03
CA SER A 106 12.81 -11.21 16.62
C SER A 106 11.69 -11.25 15.57
N SER A 107 11.96 -10.90 14.32
CA SER A 107 10.99 -11.03 13.23
C SER A 107 10.99 -12.42 12.59
N ILE A 108 11.96 -13.27 12.94
CA ILE A 108 11.98 -14.66 12.47
C ILE A 108 10.98 -15.47 13.30
N PRO A 109 10.15 -16.32 12.65
CA PRO A 109 9.15 -17.13 13.33
C PRO A 109 9.68 -17.84 14.57
N TYR A 110 8.79 -18.00 15.56
CA TYR A 110 9.11 -18.74 16.76
C TYR A 110 9.46 -20.19 16.43
N ILE A 111 10.59 -20.66 16.98
CA ILE A 111 11.05 -22.04 16.85
C ILE A 111 10.84 -22.68 18.22
N SER A 112 9.91 -23.63 18.29
CA SER A 112 9.60 -24.34 19.52
C SER A 112 10.73 -25.31 19.86
N SER A 113 11.48 -25.01 20.92
CA SER A 113 12.37 -25.97 21.55
C SER A 113 12.33 -25.79 23.06
N GLU A 114 12.28 -26.90 23.79
CA GLU A 114 12.68 -26.89 25.20
C GLU A 114 14.19 -26.57 25.20
N GLY A 115 14.52 -25.32 25.52
CA GLY A 115 15.87 -24.78 25.40
C GLY A 115 16.90 -25.48 26.29
N HIS A 116 16.46 -26.30 27.26
CA HIS A 116 17.30 -27.10 28.15
C HIS A 116 16.90 -28.56 28.06
N ASN A 117 17.87 -29.44 27.85
CA ASN A 117 17.67 -30.88 28.05
C ASN A 117 18.02 -31.28 29.49
N ARG A 118 17.62 -32.49 29.88
CA ARG A 118 18.00 -33.10 31.16
C ARG A 118 19.48 -33.51 31.11
N TYR A 119 20.07 -33.67 32.29
CA TYR A 119 21.39 -34.27 32.42
C TYR A 119 21.26 -35.78 32.21
N ASP A 120 21.36 -36.22 30.95
CA ASP A 120 21.17 -37.62 30.54
C ASP A 120 22.43 -38.21 29.84
N TYR A 121 23.44 -37.39 29.55
CA TYR A 121 24.61 -37.78 28.75
C TYR A 121 25.85 -38.07 29.61
N ARG A 122 26.76 -38.94 29.14
CA ARG A 122 27.95 -39.37 29.90
C ARG A 122 29.24 -38.65 29.49
N SER A 123 29.17 -37.77 28.51
CA SER A 123 30.26 -36.88 28.15
C SER A 123 29.75 -35.61 27.49
N ASP A 124 30.54 -34.55 27.55
CA ASP A 124 30.33 -33.30 26.82
C ASP A 124 30.05 -33.55 25.34
N SER A 125 30.89 -34.37 24.69
CA SER A 125 30.74 -34.70 23.26
C SER A 125 29.41 -35.40 22.95
N GLN A 126 28.93 -36.29 23.83
CA GLN A 126 27.62 -36.92 23.67
C GLN A 126 26.48 -35.91 23.79
N ALA A 127 26.52 -35.04 24.81
CA ALA A 127 25.53 -33.99 25.00
C ALA A 127 25.50 -33.02 23.80
N LYS A 128 26.67 -32.62 23.31
CA LYS A 128 26.83 -31.71 22.18
C LYS A 128 26.32 -32.30 20.87
N SER A 129 26.65 -33.56 20.58
CA SER A 129 26.14 -34.27 19.40
C SER A 129 24.62 -34.46 19.45
N ALA A 130 24.07 -34.76 20.62
CA ALA A 130 22.63 -34.85 20.81
C ALA A 130 21.94 -33.48 20.66
N GLY A 131 22.56 -32.42 21.18
CA GLY A 131 22.09 -31.04 21.01
C GLY A 131 22.07 -30.61 19.55
N LEU A 132 23.14 -30.89 18.78
CA LEU A 132 23.17 -30.60 17.34
C LEU A 132 22.09 -31.38 16.57
N SER A 133 21.88 -32.65 16.91
CA SER A 133 20.82 -33.47 16.32
C SER A 133 19.43 -32.95 16.66
N HIS A 134 19.24 -32.45 17.89
CA HIS A 134 17.99 -31.83 18.31
C HIS A 134 17.76 -30.51 17.55
N PHE A 135 18.77 -29.63 17.50
CA PHE A 135 18.74 -28.39 16.73
C PHE A 135 18.41 -28.63 15.25
N ASP A 136 19.01 -29.65 14.61
CA ASP A 136 18.68 -29.98 13.23
C ASP A 136 17.18 -30.28 13.06
N ARG A 137 16.63 -31.13 13.93
CA ARG A 137 15.22 -31.51 13.88
C ARG A 137 14.26 -30.34 14.08
N VAL A 138 14.53 -29.44 15.03
CA VAL A 138 13.58 -28.38 15.41
C VAL A 138 13.76 -27.09 14.62
N ALA A 139 14.98 -26.81 14.14
CA ALA A 139 15.32 -25.56 13.45
C ALA A 139 15.88 -25.81 12.04
N TYR A 140 17.07 -26.40 11.93
CA TYR A 140 17.84 -26.37 10.68
C TYR A 140 17.19 -27.13 9.53
N SER A 141 16.64 -28.33 9.78
CA SER A 141 15.88 -29.10 8.78
C SER A 141 14.62 -28.37 8.30
N GLN A 142 14.07 -27.48 9.12
CA GLN A 142 12.89 -26.66 8.82
C GLN A 142 13.25 -25.27 8.26
N ARG A 143 14.54 -24.97 8.03
CA ARG A 143 15.01 -23.64 7.63
C ARG A 143 14.30 -23.05 6.42
N LYS A 144 13.93 -23.86 5.43
CA LYS A 144 13.16 -23.39 4.27
C LYS A 144 11.78 -22.89 4.67
N ALA A 145 11.07 -23.60 5.55
CA ALA A 145 9.77 -23.18 6.05
C ALA A 145 9.88 -21.89 6.89
N VAL A 146 10.91 -21.79 7.73
CA VAL A 146 11.20 -20.57 8.52
C VAL A 146 11.43 -19.36 7.61
N VAL A 147 12.28 -19.51 6.59
CA VAL A 147 12.54 -18.47 5.57
C VAL A 147 11.26 -18.11 4.82
N GLN A 148 10.47 -19.09 4.40
CA GLN A 148 9.20 -18.85 3.70
C GLN A 148 8.21 -18.05 4.53
N GLN A 149 8.06 -18.38 5.82
CA GLN A 149 7.19 -17.64 6.72
C GLN A 149 7.66 -16.20 6.93
N ALA A 150 8.98 -15.98 7.10
CA ALA A 150 9.54 -14.63 7.19
C ALA A 150 9.28 -13.82 5.91
N LEU A 151 9.39 -14.44 4.73
CA LEU A 151 9.08 -13.83 3.44
C LEU A 151 7.60 -13.50 3.26
N VAL A 152 6.70 -14.37 3.74
CA VAL A 152 5.25 -14.09 3.75
C VAL A 152 4.96 -12.87 4.63
N GLN A 153 5.55 -12.80 5.82
CA GLN A 153 5.37 -11.66 6.72
C GLN A 153 5.88 -10.36 6.07
N PHE A 154 7.08 -10.38 5.49
CA PHE A 154 7.63 -9.26 4.73
C PHE A 154 6.70 -8.80 3.61
N LYS A 155 6.17 -9.74 2.82
CA LYS A 155 5.24 -9.46 1.73
C LYS A 155 3.97 -8.74 2.22
N VAL A 156 3.39 -9.22 3.32
CA VAL A 156 2.16 -8.65 3.89
C VAL A 156 2.43 -7.27 4.48
N ASP A 157 3.47 -7.14 5.32
CA ASP A 157 3.70 -5.93 6.11
C ASP A 157 4.30 -4.77 5.32
N GLN A 158 5.12 -5.06 4.31
CA GLN A 158 5.95 -4.05 3.64
C GLN A 158 5.67 -3.93 2.13
N LEU A 159 5.11 -4.97 1.50
CA LEU A 159 4.85 -4.98 0.05
C LEU A 159 3.36 -4.89 -0.33
N GLY A 160 2.44 -5.13 0.62
CA GLY A 160 1.00 -5.25 0.35
C GLY A 160 0.43 -4.13 -0.53
N ASP A 161 0.73 -2.88 -0.18
CA ASP A 161 0.25 -1.68 -0.87
C ASP A 161 0.81 -1.51 -2.29
N TYR A 162 1.89 -2.20 -2.62
CA TYR A 162 2.61 -2.07 -3.90
C TYR A 162 2.36 -3.24 -4.85
N ILE A 163 1.79 -4.34 -4.36
CA ILE A 163 1.57 -5.57 -5.15
C ILE A 163 0.10 -5.89 -5.37
N LYS A 164 -0.80 -5.07 -4.81
CA LYS A 164 -2.24 -5.24 -4.92
C LYS A 164 -2.98 -3.90 -5.01
N TYR A 165 -4.01 -3.87 -5.85
CA TYR A 165 -5.00 -2.79 -5.85
C TYR A 165 -6.14 -3.13 -4.89
N GLU A 166 -6.47 -2.20 -4.01
CA GLU A 166 -7.63 -2.29 -3.12
C GLU A 166 -8.37 -0.96 -3.09
N GLN A 167 -9.71 -1.00 -3.12
CA GLN A 167 -10.55 0.20 -3.08
C GLN A 167 -10.70 0.71 -1.64
N ASN A 168 -9.59 1.17 -1.06
CA ASN A 168 -9.55 1.82 0.25
C ASN A 168 -8.56 2.98 0.25
N ASN A 169 -8.74 3.94 1.16
CA ASN A 169 -7.94 5.17 1.20
C ASN A 169 -6.48 4.96 1.63
N GLU A 170 -6.15 3.80 2.19
CA GLU A 170 -4.80 3.47 2.64
C GLU A 170 -3.95 2.94 1.47
N ASN A 171 -4.58 2.33 0.46
CA ASN A 171 -3.90 1.84 -0.72
C ASN A 171 -3.34 2.98 -1.58
N PHE A 172 -2.05 2.88 -1.90
CA PHE A 172 -1.31 3.87 -2.68
C PHE A 172 -1.94 4.16 -4.05
N TYR A 173 -2.37 3.11 -4.76
CA TYR A 173 -2.95 3.26 -6.10
C TYR A 173 -4.34 3.89 -6.04
N HIS A 174 -5.19 3.42 -5.13
CA HIS A 174 -6.55 3.96 -5.01
C HIS A 174 -6.55 5.43 -4.62
N SER A 175 -5.78 5.82 -3.60
CA SER A 175 -5.70 7.23 -3.17
C SER A 175 -5.21 8.16 -4.28
N THR A 176 -4.23 7.73 -5.07
CA THR A 176 -3.71 8.49 -6.22
C THR A 176 -4.74 8.58 -7.36
N ASN A 177 -5.41 7.46 -7.69
CA ASN A 177 -6.45 7.43 -8.72
C ASN A 177 -7.62 8.34 -8.35
N GLU A 178 -8.11 8.25 -7.11
CA GLU A 178 -9.20 9.08 -6.58
C GLU A 178 -8.89 10.57 -6.64
N ALA A 179 -7.67 10.97 -6.31
CA ALA A 179 -7.25 12.36 -6.41
C ALA A 179 -7.35 12.89 -7.85
N LEU A 180 -7.02 12.05 -8.83
CA LEU A 180 -7.12 12.40 -10.25
C LEU A 180 -8.56 12.40 -10.74
N ILE A 181 -9.37 11.40 -10.36
CA ILE A 181 -10.81 11.32 -10.68
C ILE A 181 -11.54 12.57 -10.19
N LYS A 182 -11.28 12.99 -8.95
CA LYS A 182 -11.84 14.22 -8.38
C LYS A 182 -11.47 15.46 -9.19
N TRP A 183 -10.21 15.57 -9.60
CA TRP A 183 -9.74 16.70 -10.39
C TRP A 183 -10.38 16.74 -11.78
N VAL A 184 -10.40 15.63 -12.53
CA VAL A 184 -11.02 15.61 -13.88
C VAL A 184 -12.53 15.86 -13.83
N THR A 185 -13.20 15.36 -12.78
CA THR A 185 -14.64 15.56 -12.56
C THR A 185 -14.94 17.04 -12.31
N ALA A 186 -14.18 17.69 -11.43
CA ALA A 186 -14.30 19.13 -11.15
C ALA A 186 -14.08 19.98 -12.41
N VAL A 187 -13.06 19.67 -13.21
CA VAL A 187 -12.81 20.38 -14.47
C VAL A 187 -13.97 20.19 -15.46
N ALA A 188 -14.50 18.98 -15.59
CA ALA A 188 -15.62 18.70 -16.48
C ALA A 188 -16.90 19.43 -16.08
N GLU A 189 -17.18 19.51 -14.78
CA GLU A 189 -18.30 20.30 -14.23
C GLU A 189 -18.11 21.80 -14.51
N GLU A 190 -16.89 22.33 -14.37
CA GLU A 190 -16.63 23.73 -14.67
C GLU A 190 -16.73 24.04 -16.16
N ILE A 191 -16.28 23.13 -17.04
CA ILE A 191 -16.48 23.27 -18.49
C ILE A 191 -17.98 23.35 -18.81
N LYS A 192 -18.80 22.49 -18.19
CA LYS A 192 -20.27 22.52 -18.37
C LYS A 192 -20.86 23.83 -17.87
N GLU A 193 -20.46 24.31 -16.68
CA GLU A 193 -20.96 25.60 -16.15
C GLU A 193 -20.58 26.76 -17.08
N LYS A 194 -19.30 26.88 -17.46
CA LYS A 194 -18.78 28.02 -18.23
C LYS A 194 -19.25 28.03 -19.69
N SER A 195 -19.78 26.91 -20.18
CA SER A 195 -20.39 26.77 -21.50
C SER A 195 -21.93 26.85 -21.48
N ASP A 196 -22.53 27.25 -20.36
CA ASP A 196 -23.99 27.29 -20.18
C ASP A 196 -24.66 25.92 -20.48
N GLY A 197 -23.97 24.83 -20.15
CA GLY A 197 -24.43 23.46 -20.36
C GLY A 197 -24.30 22.94 -21.80
N THR A 198 -23.72 23.72 -22.71
CA THR A 198 -23.59 23.32 -24.13
C THR A 198 -22.45 22.34 -24.38
N ALA A 199 -21.39 22.35 -23.55
CA ALA A 199 -20.27 21.43 -23.68
C ALA A 199 -20.66 19.98 -23.36
N LYS A 200 -20.35 19.07 -24.28
CA LYS A 200 -20.50 17.62 -24.07
C LYS A 200 -19.16 17.01 -23.64
N VAL A 201 -18.96 16.91 -22.33
CA VAL A 201 -17.81 16.23 -21.73
C VAL A 201 -18.22 14.82 -21.30
N ASN A 202 -17.71 13.80 -21.99
CA ASN A 202 -18.00 12.39 -21.73
C ASN A 202 -16.80 11.68 -21.09
N LEU A 203 -16.55 11.95 -19.81
CA LEU A 203 -15.49 11.26 -19.07
C LEU A 203 -15.98 9.92 -18.53
N ASP A 204 -15.24 8.86 -18.81
CA ASP A 204 -15.39 7.58 -18.12
C ASP A 204 -14.43 7.51 -16.94
N ALA A 205 -14.94 7.63 -15.71
CA ALA A 205 -14.14 7.58 -14.49
C ALA A 205 -13.42 6.22 -14.32
N ASN A 206 -13.95 5.13 -14.89
CA ASN A 206 -13.36 3.81 -14.75
C ASN A 206 -11.98 3.70 -15.42
N ARG A 207 -11.66 4.59 -16.38
CA ARG A 207 -10.33 4.63 -17.02
C ARG A 207 -9.19 4.94 -16.05
N PHE A 208 -9.53 5.53 -14.90
CA PHE A 208 -8.57 5.86 -13.84
C PHE A 208 -8.46 4.77 -12.78
N ILE A 209 -9.24 3.68 -12.87
CA ILE A 209 -9.10 2.51 -11.98
C ILE A 209 -7.90 1.68 -12.46
N ILE A 210 -6.71 2.17 -12.12
CA ILE A 210 -5.42 1.60 -12.54
C ILE A 210 -4.70 1.07 -11.29
N GLY A 211 -4.40 -0.23 -11.30
CA GLY A 211 -3.63 -0.91 -10.27
C GLY A 211 -2.30 -1.47 -10.79
N PRO A 212 -1.54 -2.18 -9.94
CA PRO A 212 -0.33 -2.86 -10.36
C PRO A 212 -0.62 -3.98 -11.39
N ASP A 213 -1.83 -4.52 -11.40
CA ASP A 213 -2.28 -5.59 -12.29
C ASP A 213 -2.98 -5.10 -13.58
N TYR A 214 -3.07 -3.78 -13.79
CA TYR A 214 -3.83 -3.17 -14.88
C TYR A 214 -3.39 -3.63 -16.28
N LYS A 215 -4.38 -3.83 -17.17
CA LYS A 215 -4.23 -4.40 -18.53
C LYS A 215 -3.55 -5.79 -18.54
N GLN A 216 -3.97 -6.67 -17.62
CA GLN A 216 -3.48 -8.05 -17.48
C GLN A 216 -1.95 -8.11 -17.33
N ALA A 217 -1.43 -7.60 -16.22
CA ALA A 217 -0.06 -7.85 -15.77
C ALA A 217 0.24 -9.34 -15.46
N LYS A 218 -0.50 -10.30 -16.03
CA LYS A 218 -0.28 -11.75 -15.90
C LYS A 218 1.06 -12.21 -16.47
N ASP A 219 1.66 -11.41 -17.35
CA ASP A 219 3.02 -11.62 -17.89
C ASP A 219 4.07 -10.72 -17.21
N GLU A 220 3.68 -9.94 -16.19
CA GLU A 220 4.63 -9.04 -15.54
C GLU A 220 5.45 -9.76 -14.49
N PHE A 221 6.62 -10.22 -14.95
CA PHE A 221 7.65 -10.89 -14.17
C PHE A 221 7.90 -10.26 -12.79
N TYR A 222 7.92 -8.92 -12.69
CA TYR A 222 8.22 -8.20 -11.45
C TYR A 222 7.10 -8.32 -10.41
N LEU A 223 5.84 -8.03 -10.81
CA LEU A 223 4.69 -8.18 -9.92
C LEU A 223 4.52 -9.63 -9.46
N TYR A 224 4.65 -10.59 -10.38
CA TYR A 224 4.58 -12.01 -10.05
C TYR A 224 5.66 -12.42 -9.05
N GLN A 225 6.89 -11.92 -9.23
CA GLN A 225 8.00 -12.20 -8.33
C GLN A 225 7.76 -11.67 -6.92
N LEU A 226 7.22 -10.46 -6.77
CA LEU A 226 6.91 -9.91 -5.45
C LEU A 226 5.70 -10.61 -4.80
N GLN A 227 4.66 -10.94 -5.57
CA GLN A 227 3.48 -11.65 -5.06
C GLN A 227 3.79 -13.08 -4.60
N ASN A 228 4.83 -13.71 -5.15
CA ASN A 228 5.26 -15.07 -4.86
C ASN A 228 6.69 -15.11 -4.29
N ILE A 229 7.12 -14.05 -3.62
CA ILE A 229 8.49 -13.89 -3.13
C ILE A 229 8.94 -15.07 -2.25
N GLU A 230 8.04 -15.61 -1.42
CA GLU A 230 8.27 -16.77 -0.56
C GLU A 230 8.55 -18.06 -1.33
N LYS A 231 8.04 -18.19 -2.56
CA LYS A 231 8.27 -19.37 -3.40
C LYS A 231 9.54 -19.22 -4.22
N ILE A 232 9.82 -18.01 -4.67
CA ILE A 232 10.87 -17.73 -5.65
C ILE A 232 12.21 -17.50 -4.97
N PHE A 233 12.24 -16.81 -3.83
CA PHE A 233 13.49 -16.39 -3.18
C PHE A 233 13.87 -17.26 -1.98
N ALA A 234 12.99 -18.12 -1.47
CA ALA A 234 13.33 -18.94 -0.30
C ALA A 234 14.57 -19.82 -0.53
N ASP A 235 14.68 -20.47 -1.69
CA ASP A 235 15.85 -21.30 -2.00
C ASP A 235 17.13 -20.48 -2.16
N HIS A 236 17.02 -19.23 -2.64
CA HIS A 236 18.15 -18.32 -2.73
C HIS A 236 18.66 -17.93 -1.33
N VAL A 237 17.76 -17.57 -0.42
CA VAL A 237 18.09 -17.21 0.97
C VAL A 237 18.66 -18.43 1.73
N VAL A 238 18.04 -19.61 1.59
CA VAL A 238 18.51 -20.83 2.26
C VAL A 238 19.95 -21.21 1.86
N ARG A 239 20.36 -20.92 0.62
CA ARG A 239 21.74 -21.18 0.15
C ARG A 239 22.78 -20.24 0.77
N LYS A 240 22.36 -19.10 1.33
CA LYS A 240 23.23 -18.17 2.05
C LYS A 240 23.40 -18.54 3.53
N LEU A 241 22.59 -19.47 4.05
CA LEU A 241 22.69 -19.93 5.43
C LEU A 241 23.90 -20.84 5.62
N ASP A 242 24.45 -20.78 6.83
CA ASP A 242 25.55 -21.63 7.23
C ASP A 242 25.21 -23.12 7.22
N SER A 243 26.25 -23.95 7.20
CA SER A 243 26.09 -25.41 7.33
C SER A 243 25.58 -25.79 8.72
N LEU A 244 24.86 -26.91 8.84
CA LEU A 244 24.42 -27.44 10.15
C LEU A 244 25.59 -27.49 11.16
N SER A 245 26.76 -27.95 10.71
CA SER A 245 27.96 -28.07 11.54
C SER A 245 28.46 -26.74 12.11
N SER A 246 28.23 -25.61 11.43
CA SER A 246 28.61 -24.29 11.93
C SER A 246 27.91 -23.98 13.27
N TYR A 247 26.68 -24.49 13.46
CA TYR A 247 25.90 -24.26 14.67
C TYR A 247 26.36 -25.08 15.88
N ASN A 248 27.25 -26.06 15.68
CA ASN A 248 27.77 -26.88 16.77
C ASN A 248 28.51 -26.03 17.82
N LEU A 249 29.10 -24.90 17.43
CA LEU A 249 29.78 -23.98 18.36
C LEU A 249 28.83 -23.32 19.36
N TYR A 250 27.56 -23.16 19.00
CA TYR A 250 26.52 -22.50 19.79
C TYR A 250 25.64 -23.48 20.58
N ILE A 251 25.99 -24.78 20.54
CA ILE A 251 25.38 -25.78 21.42
C ILE A 251 26.15 -25.75 22.74
N ASN A 252 25.54 -25.10 23.73
CA ASN A 252 26.09 -25.02 25.08
C ASN A 252 25.83 -26.31 25.82
N THR A 253 26.83 -26.79 26.53
CA THR A 253 26.77 -27.95 27.40
C THR A 253 26.96 -27.52 28.85
N ASP A 254 26.39 -28.28 29.76
CA ASP A 254 26.54 -28.09 31.19
C ASP A 254 26.65 -29.46 31.86
N ASP A 255 27.29 -29.53 33.02
CA ASP A 255 27.57 -30.76 33.73
C ASP A 255 27.19 -30.73 35.21
N MET A 256 26.84 -31.90 35.74
CA MET A 256 26.59 -32.12 37.15
C MET A 256 27.03 -33.53 37.56
N GLU A 257 27.27 -33.72 38.85
CA GLU A 257 27.59 -35.04 39.41
C GLU A 257 26.31 -35.80 39.79
N ASP A 258 26.14 -37.05 39.35
CA ASP A 258 25.05 -37.91 39.81
C ASP A 258 25.29 -38.48 41.22
N TYR A 259 24.26 -39.09 41.83
CA TYR A 259 24.34 -39.64 43.19
C TYR A 259 25.41 -40.73 43.40
N ARG A 260 26.05 -41.22 42.33
CA ARG A 260 27.13 -42.23 42.35
C ARG A 260 28.50 -41.61 42.10
N GLY A 261 28.58 -40.28 42.06
CA GLY A 261 29.79 -39.54 41.80
C GLY A 261 30.26 -39.56 40.36
N LYS A 262 29.32 -39.64 39.41
CA LYS A 262 29.64 -39.65 37.97
C LYS A 262 29.11 -38.41 37.28
N ASP A 263 29.95 -37.77 36.50
CA ASP A 263 29.57 -36.63 35.66
C ASP A 263 28.45 -37.03 34.69
N MET A 264 27.45 -36.17 34.63
CA MET A 264 26.31 -36.19 33.74
C MET A 264 26.25 -34.86 33.02
N TYR A 265 26.01 -34.89 31.72
CA TYR A 265 26.01 -33.70 30.87
C TYR A 265 24.62 -33.45 30.32
N SER A 266 24.29 -32.18 30.10
CA SER A 266 23.10 -31.70 29.41
C SER A 266 23.50 -30.75 28.28
N TYR A 267 22.53 -30.31 27.46
CA TYR A 267 22.74 -29.29 26.45
C TYR A 267 21.65 -28.23 26.45
N ASN A 268 21.98 -27.08 25.88
CA ASN A 268 21.09 -25.94 25.69
C ASN A 268 21.14 -25.43 24.25
N LEU A 269 19.97 -25.16 23.67
CA LEU A 269 19.81 -24.73 22.27
C LEU A 269 19.56 -23.24 22.07
N ASN A 270 19.41 -22.46 23.15
CA ASN A 270 18.98 -21.06 23.08
C ASN A 270 19.92 -20.23 22.21
N GLU A 271 21.25 -20.38 22.38
CA GLU A 271 22.23 -19.65 21.59
C GLU A 271 22.20 -20.10 20.13
N ALA A 272 22.24 -21.41 19.84
CA ALA A 272 22.14 -21.92 18.48
C ALA A 272 20.87 -21.47 17.74
N ILE A 273 19.72 -21.43 18.41
CA ILE A 273 18.45 -20.95 17.84
C ILE A 273 18.50 -19.45 17.60
N GLN A 274 19.05 -18.68 18.55
CA GLN A 274 19.18 -17.24 18.40
C GLN A 274 20.10 -16.89 17.23
N THR A 275 21.28 -17.52 17.16
CA THR A 275 22.21 -17.33 16.04
C THR A 275 21.60 -17.75 14.71
N PHE A 276 20.87 -18.87 14.65
CA PHE A 276 20.16 -19.28 13.44
C PHE A 276 19.13 -18.22 12.97
N LYS A 277 18.40 -17.60 13.89
CA LYS A 277 17.47 -16.51 13.55
C LYS A 277 18.21 -15.27 13.06
N GLU A 278 19.34 -14.93 13.66
CA GLU A 278 20.19 -13.83 13.21
C GLU A 278 20.72 -14.07 11.79
N ASP A 279 21.18 -15.29 11.49
CA ASP A 279 21.65 -15.67 10.16
C ASP A 279 20.53 -15.59 9.12
N VAL A 280 19.33 -16.07 9.45
CA VAL A 280 18.16 -15.94 8.55
C VAL A 280 17.83 -14.47 8.29
N ALA A 281 17.81 -13.64 9.33
CA ALA A 281 17.53 -12.21 9.19
C ALA A 281 18.61 -11.51 8.33
N SER A 282 19.89 -11.81 8.57
CA SER A 282 21.00 -11.28 7.79
C SER A 282 20.93 -11.72 6.33
N ALA A 283 20.69 -13.01 6.07
CA ALA A 283 20.58 -13.54 4.72
C ALA A 283 19.42 -12.92 3.93
N LEU A 284 18.28 -12.64 4.58
CA LEU A 284 17.16 -11.91 3.99
C LEU A 284 17.54 -10.46 3.68
N GLN A 285 18.20 -9.79 4.63
CA GLN A 285 18.66 -8.42 4.45
C GLN A 285 19.65 -8.30 3.28
N ASP A 286 20.64 -9.18 3.22
CA ASP A 286 21.62 -9.19 2.12
C ASP A 286 20.95 -9.46 0.77
N SER A 287 19.99 -10.39 0.72
CA SER A 287 19.31 -10.76 -0.53
C SER A 287 18.40 -9.67 -1.11
N PHE A 288 17.93 -8.73 -0.29
CA PHE A 288 16.93 -7.75 -0.75
C PHE A 288 17.40 -6.30 -0.68
N ASN A 289 18.22 -5.96 0.31
CA ASN A 289 18.70 -4.60 0.47
C ASN A 289 20.02 -4.38 -0.27
N TYR A 290 20.91 -5.39 -0.30
CA TYR A 290 22.19 -5.25 -0.99
C TYR A 290 22.05 -5.45 -2.51
N ASP A 291 21.24 -6.45 -2.91
CA ASP A 291 20.99 -6.74 -4.32
C ASP A 291 19.94 -5.79 -4.94
N GLU A 292 19.35 -4.88 -4.16
CA GLU A 292 18.31 -3.90 -4.54
C GLU A 292 17.11 -4.48 -5.33
N ILE A 293 16.91 -5.80 -5.29
CA ILE A 293 15.93 -6.53 -6.11
C ILE A 293 14.51 -6.00 -5.84
N ILE A 294 14.16 -5.82 -4.57
CA ILE A 294 12.81 -5.36 -4.22
C ILE A 294 12.58 -3.92 -4.69
N GLU A 295 13.58 -3.06 -4.53
CA GLU A 295 13.49 -1.66 -4.95
C GLU A 295 13.36 -1.55 -6.48
N ASP A 296 14.13 -2.33 -7.26
CA ASP A 296 14.01 -2.40 -8.71
C ASP A 296 12.60 -2.85 -9.15
N HIS A 297 12.07 -3.92 -8.55
CA HIS A 297 10.74 -4.45 -8.91
C HIS A 297 9.62 -3.47 -8.59
N VAL A 298 9.63 -2.88 -7.39
CA VAL A 298 8.66 -1.84 -7.02
C VAL A 298 8.77 -0.64 -7.96
N ASN A 299 9.98 -0.21 -8.32
CA ASN A 299 10.20 0.89 -9.26
C ASN A 299 9.64 0.60 -10.65
N LYS A 300 9.74 -0.64 -11.14
CA LYS A 300 9.19 -1.05 -12.44
C LYS A 300 7.66 -1.05 -12.45
N ILE A 301 7.04 -1.61 -11.40
CA ILE A 301 5.58 -1.57 -11.21
C ILE A 301 5.10 -0.11 -11.13
N TYR A 302 5.77 0.72 -10.32
CA TYR A 302 5.49 2.14 -10.18
C TYR A 302 5.60 2.91 -11.52
N THR A 303 6.66 2.67 -12.30
CA THR A 303 6.90 3.36 -13.57
C THR A 303 5.78 3.06 -14.56
N ARG A 304 5.36 1.80 -14.64
CA ARG A 304 4.23 1.37 -15.46
C ARG A 304 2.91 1.99 -15.02
N TYR A 305 2.62 1.92 -13.72
CA TYR A 305 1.43 2.57 -13.16
C TYR A 305 1.39 4.06 -13.50
N SER A 306 2.50 4.76 -13.28
CA SER A 306 2.64 6.19 -13.57
C SER A 306 2.45 6.51 -15.05
N HIS A 307 2.96 5.65 -15.92
CA HIS A 307 2.77 5.77 -17.37
C HIS A 307 1.28 5.68 -17.74
N TYR A 308 0.59 4.62 -17.34
CA TYR A 308 -0.83 4.44 -17.70
C TYR A 308 -1.74 5.49 -17.08
N LEU A 309 -1.47 5.94 -15.85
CA LEU A 309 -2.25 7.01 -15.24
C LEU A 309 -2.05 8.34 -15.97
N LYS A 310 -0.82 8.61 -16.44
CA LYS A 310 -0.54 9.79 -17.27
C LYS A 310 -1.18 9.70 -18.65
N GLU A 311 -1.25 8.52 -19.26
CA GLU A 311 -1.99 8.32 -20.52
C GLU A 311 -3.49 8.57 -20.32
N ALA A 312 -4.10 7.99 -19.27
CA ALA A 312 -5.51 8.22 -18.95
C ALA A 312 -5.82 9.71 -18.73
N LEU A 313 -4.91 10.45 -18.07
CA LEU A 313 -5.03 11.91 -17.92
C LEU A 313 -4.97 12.63 -19.26
N LYS A 314 -4.04 12.26 -20.15
CA LYS A 314 -3.92 12.88 -21.48
C LYS A 314 -5.18 12.66 -22.32
N GLU A 315 -5.71 11.44 -22.34
CA GLU A 315 -6.94 11.12 -23.06
C GLU A 315 -8.13 11.95 -22.54
N ALA A 316 -8.28 12.03 -21.21
CA ALA A 316 -9.30 12.86 -20.59
C ALA A 316 -9.10 14.36 -20.90
N ALA A 317 -7.86 14.85 -20.88
CA ALA A 317 -7.52 16.22 -21.25
C ALA A 317 -7.90 16.53 -22.70
N ASP A 318 -7.60 15.63 -23.64
CA ASP A 318 -7.95 15.80 -25.05
C ASP A 318 -9.47 15.86 -25.26
N GLU A 319 -10.24 15.02 -24.56
CA GLU A 319 -11.70 15.07 -24.58
C GLU A 319 -12.25 16.40 -24.04
N MET A 320 -11.71 16.87 -22.91
CA MET A 320 -12.10 18.16 -22.30
C MET A 320 -11.74 19.34 -23.21
N VAL A 321 -10.55 19.34 -23.81
CA VAL A 321 -10.10 20.39 -24.73
C VAL A 321 -10.96 20.42 -26.00
N LYS A 322 -11.30 19.25 -26.58
CA LYS A 322 -12.22 19.18 -27.72
C LYS A 322 -13.60 19.74 -27.38
N ALA A 323 -14.12 19.46 -26.18
CA ALA A 323 -15.38 20.02 -25.72
C ALA A 323 -15.31 21.55 -25.60
N ILE A 324 -14.23 22.09 -25.01
CA ILE A 324 -13.99 23.54 -24.94
C ILE A 324 -13.93 24.16 -26.34
N ASP A 325 -13.13 23.60 -27.25
CA ASP A 325 -12.94 24.14 -28.61
C ASP A 325 -14.24 24.13 -29.43
N SER A 326 -15.15 23.18 -29.16
CA SER A 326 -16.48 23.17 -29.79
C SER A 326 -17.38 24.31 -29.34
N CYS A 327 -17.18 24.85 -28.13
CA CYS A 327 -17.95 25.96 -27.57
C CYS A 327 -17.36 27.34 -27.91
N LEU A 328 -16.08 27.39 -28.32
CA LEU A 328 -15.39 28.63 -28.66
C LEU A 328 -15.62 29.08 -30.10
N LYS A 329 -15.93 28.13 -31.02
CA LYS A 329 -16.30 28.38 -32.41
C LYS A 329 -17.57 29.21 -32.53
#